data_AF-A0A3M0WFN7-F1
#
_entry.id   AF-A0A3M0WFN7-F1
#
_cell.length_a   1.000
_cell.length_b   1.000
_cell.length_c   1.000
_cell.angle_alpha   90.00
_cell.angle_beta   90.00
_cell.angle_gamma   90.00
#
_symmetry.space_group_name_H-M   'P 1'
#
loop_
_entity.id
_entity.type
_entity.pdbx_description
1 polymer ?
#
loop_
_entity_poly.entity_id
_entity_poly.type
_entity_poly.pdbx_seq_one_letter_code
_entity_poly.pdbx_strand_id
1 'polypeptide(L)' 'SEVLILPEKKSIYLSKLFDWHKDFFKNHIDKIEFIRDYINDIDKKRFLHNYKDIDLNYFYFDWSLND' A
#
# COMPACT_ATOMS: atom_id res chain seq x y z
N SER A 1 11.26 -1.78 -0.56
CA SER A 1 9.91 -2.18 -1.00
C SER A 1 9.01 -0.96 -1.03
N GLU A 2 8.34 -0.67 -2.13
CA GLU A 2 7.49 0.54 -2.25
C GLU A 2 6.11 0.37 -1.60
N VAL A 3 5.73 -0.88 -1.30
CA VAL A 3 4.49 -1.27 -0.61
C VAL A 3 4.81 -2.30 0.47
N LEU A 4 4.25 -2.13 1.66
CA LEU A 4 4.30 -3.07 2.77
C LEU A 4 2.87 -3.31 3.28
N ILE A 5 2.46 -4.57 3.35
CA ILE A 5 1.14 -4.97 3.84
C ILE A 5 1.31 -5.70 5.16
N LEU A 6 0.61 -5.21 6.19
CA LEU A 6 0.59 -5.77 7.54
C LEU A 6 -0.86 -6.14 7.90
N PRO A 7 -1.33 -7.34 7.51
CA PRO A 7 -2.70 -7.78 7.76
C PRO A 7 -3.07 -7.76 9.25
N GLU A 8 -2.11 -8.09 10.12
CA GLU A 8 -2.26 -8.11 11.58
C GLU A 8 -2.52 -6.73 12.18
N LYS A 9 -2.09 -5.66 11.49
CA LYS A 9 -2.36 -4.27 11.86
C LYS A 9 -3.47 -3.64 11.02
N LYS A 10 -4.13 -4.41 10.13
CA LYS A 10 -5.09 -3.90 9.14
C LYS A 10 -4.58 -2.68 8.36
N SER A 11 -3.29 -2.66 8.08
CA SER A 11 -2.60 -1.48 7.55
C SER A 11 -1.81 -1.79 6.30
N ILE A 12 -1.81 -0.85 5.37
CA ILE A 12 -0.91 -0.80 4.23
C ILE A 12 -0.01 0.41 4.40
N TYR A 13 1.28 0.22 4.18
CA TYR A 13 2.28 1.26 4.16
C TYR A 13 2.76 1.44 2.73
N LEU A 14 2.67 2.66 2.22
CA LEU A 14 3.10 3.04 0.87
C LEU A 14 4.25 4.02 0.92
N SER A 15 5.14 3.91 -0.05
CA SER A 15 6.10 4.96 -0.34
C SER A 15 5.34 6.26 -0.68
N LYS A 16 5.86 7.40 -0.20
CA LYS A 16 5.32 8.73 -0.57
C LYS A 16 5.31 9.01 -2.08
N LEU A 17 6.06 8.25 -2.88
CA LEU A 17 5.98 8.33 -4.35
C LEU A 17 4.54 8.12 -4.86
N PHE A 18 3.74 7.27 -4.19
CA PHE A 18 2.34 7.07 -4.52
C PHE A 18 1.45 8.30 -4.27
N ASP A 19 1.92 9.27 -3.48
CA ASP A 19 1.21 10.53 -3.24
C ASP A 19 1.52 11.60 -4.30
N TRP A 20 2.59 11.44 -5.07
CA TRP A 20 2.95 12.35 -6.16
C TRP A 20 2.09 12.13 -7.41
N HIS A 21 1.55 10.92 -7.60
CA HIS A 21 0.69 10.56 -8.73
C HIS A 21 -0.79 10.85 -8.46
N LYS A 22 -1.12 12.09 -8.07
CA LYS A 22 -2.50 12.51 -7.74
C LYS A 22 -3.47 12.39 -8.92
N ASP A 23 -2.98 12.44 -10.14
CA ASP A 23 -3.80 12.28 -11.36
C ASP A 23 -4.28 10.84 -11.55
N PHE A 24 -3.51 9.86 -11.05
CA PHE A 24 -3.80 8.43 -11.18
C PHE A 24 -4.53 7.88 -9.95
N PHE A 25 -4.19 8.38 -8.75
CA PHE A 25 -4.78 7.95 -7.49
C PHE A 25 -5.60 9.07 -6.85
N LYS A 26 -6.89 9.15 -7.22
CA LYS A 26 -7.78 10.23 -6.77
C LYS A 26 -8.26 10.02 -5.34
N ASN A 27 -8.32 8.78 -4.88
CA ASN A 27 -8.77 8.42 -3.54
C ASN A 27 -7.98 7.21 -2.99
N HIS A 28 -8.27 6.82 -1.75
CA HIS A 28 -7.61 5.67 -1.10
C HIS A 28 -7.99 4.32 -1.74
N ILE A 29 -9.19 4.20 -2.31
CA ILE A 29 -9.68 2.98 -2.94
C ILE A 29 -8.86 2.69 -4.21
N ASP A 30 -8.61 3.71 -5.04
CA ASP A 30 -7.81 3.56 -6.27
C ASP A 30 -6.40 3.00 -5.97
N LYS A 31 -5.80 3.45 -4.85
CA LYS A 31 -4.49 2.96 -4.38
C LYS A 31 -4.58 1.49 -3.97
N ILE A 32 -5.59 1.13 -3.19
CA ILE A 32 -5.80 -0.25 -2.73
C ILE A 32 -6.07 -1.19 -3.90
N GLU A 33 -6.87 -0.79 -4.88
CA GLU A 33 -7.15 -1.58 -6.08
C GLU A 33 -5.89 -1.82 -6.91
N PHE A 34 -5.08 -0.78 -7.15
CA PHE A 34 -3.81 -0.93 -7.85
C PHE A 34 -2.87 -1.94 -7.15
N ILE A 35 -2.75 -1.84 -5.82
CA ILE A 35 -1.90 -2.75 -5.04
C ILE A 35 -2.42 -4.18 -5.12
N ARG A 36 -3.74 -4.36 -5.06
CA ARG A 36 -4.39 -5.67 -5.16
C ARG A 36 -4.04 -6.36 -6.47
N ASP A 37 -4.03 -5.62 -7.57
CA ASP A 37 -3.74 -6.16 -8.89
C ASP A 37 -2.24 -6.47 -9.05
N TYR A 38 -1.36 -5.72 -8.38
CA TYR A 38 0.09 -5.87 -8.47
C TYR A 38 0.70 -6.95 -7.56
N ILE A 39 0.01 -7.36 -6.48
CA ILE A 39 0.54 -8.32 -5.51
C ILE A 39 0.34 -9.77 -5.96
N ASN A 40 1.42 -10.56 -5.93
CA ASN A 40 1.37 -12.00 -6.25
C ASN A 40 1.12 -12.90 -5.03
N ASP A 41 1.20 -12.35 -3.83
CA ASP A 41 0.96 -13.07 -2.57
C ASP A 41 -0.55 -13.25 -2.34
N ILE A 42 -1.00 -14.50 -2.28
CA ILE A 42 -2.42 -14.85 -2.21
C ILE A 42 -3.06 -14.48 -0.86
N ASP A 43 -2.30 -14.53 0.23
CA ASP A 43 -2.80 -14.19 1.57
C ASP A 43 -2.97 -12.69 1.70
N LYS A 44 -2.01 -11.92 1.17
CA LYS A 44 -2.15 -10.45 1.06
C LYS A 44 -3.29 -10.06 0.14
N LYS A 45 -3.48 -10.72 -1.01
CA LYS A 45 -4.64 -10.51 -1.89
C LYS A 45 -5.96 -10.77 -1.16
N ARG A 46 -6.06 -11.85 -0.39
CA ARG A 46 -7.25 -12.18 0.40
C ARG A 46 -7.51 -11.12 1.48
N PHE A 47 -6.47 -10.64 2.15
CA PHE A 47 -6.59 -9.53 3.11
C PHE A 47 -7.17 -8.27 2.44
N LEU A 48 -6.62 -7.86 1.29
CA LEU A 48 -7.08 -6.69 0.55
C LEU A 48 -8.52 -6.82 0.03
N HIS A 49 -9.00 -8.04 -0.22
CA HIS A 49 -10.39 -8.28 -0.64
C HIS A 49 -11.41 -8.23 0.50
N ASN A 50 -11.02 -8.65 1.71
CA ASN A 50 -11.97 -8.89 2.80
C ASN A 50 -12.14 -7.70 3.75
N TYR A 51 -11.22 -6.75 3.75
CA TYR A 51 -11.23 -5.62 4.68
C TYR A 51 -11.61 -4.33 3.96
N LYS A 52 -12.70 -3.69 4.42
CA LYS A 52 -13.19 -2.40 3.91
C LYS A 52 -12.50 -1.21 4.57
N ASP A 53 -12.11 -1.37 5.83
CA ASP A 53 -11.47 -0.33 6.65
C ASP A 53 -9.99 -0.68 6.81
N ILE A 54 -9.21 -0.40 5.75
CA ILE A 54 -7.76 -0.58 5.75
C ILE A 54 -7.10 0.79 5.94
N ASP A 55 -6.23 0.88 6.95
CA ASP A 55 -5.47 2.10 7.19
C ASP A 55 -4.34 2.22 6.16
N LEU A 56 -4.38 3.29 5.37
CA LEU A 56 -3.36 3.60 4.39
C LEU A 56 -2.39 4.63 4.97
N ASN A 57 -1.18 4.16 5.24
CA ASN A 57 -0.11 4.93 5.85
C ASN A 57 1.01 5.18 4.83
N TYR A 58 1.75 6.25 5.06
CA TYR A 58 2.92 6.58 4.25
C TYR A 58 4.18 6.48 5.09
N PHE A 59 5.22 5.89 4.52
CA PHE A 59 6.55 5.95 5.10
C PHE A 59 7.49 6.72 4.19
N TYR A 60 8.39 7.47 4.81
CA TYR A 60 9.54 8.01 4.12
C TYR A 60 10.52 6.86 3.99
N PHE A 61 10.82 6.48 2.76
CA PHE A 61 12.00 5.67 2.54
C PHE A 61 13.18 6.55 2.94
N ASP A 62 13.78 6.27 4.09
CA ASP A 62 15.06 6.85 4.43
C ASP A 62 16.08 6.11 3.57
N TRP A 63 16.48 6.74 2.47
CA TRP A 63 17.50 6.20 1.57
C TRP A 63 18.85 6.04 2.28
N SER A 64 18.97 6.48 3.54
CA SER A 64 20.15 6.28 4.39
C SER A 64 20.33 4.85 4.94
N LEU A 65 19.38 3.93 4.74
CA LEU A 65 19.49 2.54 5.20
C LEU A 65 20.27 1.60 4.24
N ASN A 66 21.19 2.16 3.44
CA ASN A 66 22.13 1.42 2.59
C ASN A 66 23.57 1.92 2.79
N ASP A 67 23.99 2.14 4.05
CA ASP A 67 25.41 2.24 4.43
C ASP A 67 25.84 0.98 5.21
#